data_AF-A0A7X8X717-F1
#
_entry.id   AF-A0A7X8X717-F1
#
_cell.length_a   1.000
_cell.length_b   1.000
_cell.length_c   1.000
_cell.angle_alpha   90.00
_cell.angle_beta   90.00
_cell.angle_gamma   90.00
#
_symmetry.space_group_name_H-M   'P 1'
#
loop_
_entity.id
_entity.type
_entity.pdbx_description
1 polymer ?
#
loop_
_entity_poly.entity_id
_entity_poly.type
_entity_poly.pdbx_seq_one_letter_code
_entity_poly.pdbx_strand_id
1 'polypeptide(L)' 'EQKILNYIKSNPRVTYEILAEEFSVSTSTIKRNIAKLTKSGFLERKGGKRYGYWEVVDFVE' A
#
# COMPACT_ATOMS: atom_id res chain seq x y z
N GLU A 1 -3.59 4.87 8.65
CA GLU A 1 -2.69 4.76 7.47
C GLU A 1 -1.33 4.16 7.81
N GLN A 2 -0.62 4.59 8.85
CA GLN A 2 0.71 4.04 9.22
C GLN A 2 0.78 2.50 9.29
N LYS A 3 -0.25 1.84 9.85
CA LYS A 3 -0.31 0.36 9.90
C LYS A 3 -0.29 -0.28 8.50
N ILE A 4 -0.93 0.35 7.51
CA ILE A 4 -0.93 -0.12 6.11
C ILE A 4 0.47 0.00 5.52
N LEU A 5 1.17 1.13 5.73
CA LEU A 5 2.55 1.31 5.28
C LEU A 5 3.48 0.27 5.88
N ASN A 6 3.43 0.07 7.20
CA ASN A 6 4.27 -0.92 7.89
C ASN A 6 4.03 -2.34 7.36
N TYR A 7 2.76 -2.70 7.11
CA TYR A 7 2.43 -4.00 6.54
C TYR A 7 2.97 -4.16 5.11
N ILE A 8 2.81 -3.14 4.27
CA ILE A 8 3.31 -3.14 2.89
C ILE A 8 4.83 -3.22 2.85
N LYS A 9 5.53 -2.56 3.79
CA LYS A 9 7.00 -2.63 3.90
C LYS A 9 7.49 -4.07 4.07
N SER A 10 6.75 -4.90 4.81
CA SER A 10 7.04 -6.34 4.95
C SER A 10 6.45 -7.19 3.82
N ASN A 11 5.40 -6.72 3.15
CA ASN A 11 4.64 -7.44 2.13
C ASN A 11 4.44 -6.61 0.86
N PRO A 12 5.49 -6.27 0.10
CA PRO A 12 5.41 -5.28 -0.98
C PRO A 12 4.52 -5.73 -2.15
N ARG A 13 4.25 -7.03 -2.31
CA ARG A 13 3.37 -7.57 -3.35
C ARG A 13 1.92 -7.74 -2.92
N VAL A 14 1.55 -7.26 -1.73
CA VAL A 14 0.19 -7.40 -1.21
C VAL A 14 -0.85 -6.77 -2.16
N THR A 15 -2.00 -7.43 -2.28
CA THR A 15 -3.15 -6.93 -3.05
C THR A 15 -4.12 -6.16 -2.16
N TYR A 16 -5.09 -5.48 -2.77
CA TYR A 16 -6.11 -4.75 -2.00
C TYR A 16 -7.01 -5.68 -1.19
N GLU A 17 -7.25 -6.89 -1.70
CA GLU A 17 -8.08 -7.91 -1.06
C GLU A 17 -7.41 -8.43 0.21
N ILE A 18 -6.12 -8.76 0.15
CA ILE A 18 -5.35 -9.22 1.33
C ILE A 18 -5.27 -8.11 2.39
N LEU A 19 -5.02 -6.86 1.98
CA LEU A 19 -5.05 -5.72 2.92
C LEU A 19 -6.42 -5.54 3.56
N ALA A 20 -7.51 -5.75 2.82
CA ALA A 20 -8.87 -5.60 3.33
C ALA A 20 -9.18 -6.66 4.38
N GLU A 21 -8.77 -7.90 4.13
CA GLU A 21 -8.86 -9.03 5.07
C GLU A 21 -8.03 -8.77 6.34
N GLU A 22 -6.73 -8.49 6.17
CA GLU A 22 -5.79 -8.23 7.27
C GLU A 22 -6.28 -7.12 8.21
N PHE A 23 -6.79 -6.02 7.65
CA PHE A 23 -7.26 -4.88 8.44
C PHE A 23 -8.75 -4.94 8.78
N SER A 24 -9.46 -6.00 8.39
CA SER A 24 -10.91 -6.18 8.62
C SER A 24 -11.75 -4.96 8.18
N VAL A 25 -11.47 -4.45 6.98
CA VAL A 25 -12.18 -3.31 6.37
C VAL A 25 -12.57 -3.63 4.92
N SER A 26 -13.45 -2.81 4.33
CA SER A 26 -13.78 -2.97 2.91
C SER A 26 -12.59 -2.72 1.99
N THR A 27 -12.55 -3.41 0.84
CA THR A 27 -11.58 -3.15 -0.24
C THR A 27 -11.63 -1.70 -0.72
N SER A 28 -12.81 -1.07 -0.73
CA SER A 28 -12.99 0.36 -1.02
C SER A 28 -12.29 1.26 -0.02
N THR A 29 -12.32 0.91 1.28
CA THR A 29 -11.56 1.62 2.32
C THR A 29 -10.06 1.51 2.05
N ILE A 30 -9.55 0.33 1.73
CA ILE A 30 -8.13 0.14 1.38
C ILE A 30 -7.75 0.97 0.16
N LYS A 31 -8.53 0.91 -0.94
CA LYS A 31 -8.26 1.69 -2.16
C LYS A 31 -8.18 3.19 -1.88
N ARG A 32 -9.10 3.74 -1.06
CA ARG A 32 -9.05 5.15 -0.64
C ARG A 32 -7.79 5.49 0.14
N ASN A 33 -7.39 4.66 1.11
CA ASN A 33 -6.17 4.86 1.90
C ASN A 33 -4.91 4.79 1.02
N ILE A 34 -4.81 3.78 0.14
CA ILE A 34 -3.67 3.62 -0.78
C ILE A 34 -3.58 4.82 -1.72
N ALA A 35 -4.70 5.25 -2.32
CA ALA A 35 -4.72 6.42 -3.19
C ALA A 35 -4.25 7.69 -2.47
N LYS A 36 -4.64 7.88 -1.20
CA LYS A 36 -4.16 9.00 -0.38
C LYS A 36 -2.67 8.91 -0.12
N LEU A 37 -2.16 7.74 0.30
CA LEU A 37 -0.73 7.49 0.56
C LEU A 37 0.14 7.70 -0.68
N THR A 38 -0.34 7.27 -1.86
CA THR A 38 0.35 7.52 -3.13
C THR A 38 0.31 8.99 -3.53
N LYS A 39 -0.83 9.66 -3.35
CA LYS A 39 -0.94 11.09 -3.62
C LYS A 39 -0.03 11.93 -2.71
N SER A 40 0.16 11.50 -1.47
CA SER A 40 1.05 12.18 -0.51
C SER A 40 2.52 11.76 -0.62
N GLY A 41 2.87 10.88 -1.56
CA GLY A 41 4.26 10.47 -1.80
C GLY A 41 4.84 9.47 -0.80
N PHE A 42 4.02 8.86 0.08
CA PHE A 42 4.50 7.84 1.03
C PHE A 42 4.52 6.43 0.46
N LEU A 43 3.84 6.21 -0.68
CA LEU A 43 3.71 4.89 -1.29
C LEU A 43 3.72 4.96 -2.82
N GLU A 44 4.56 4.18 -3.49
CA GLU A 44 4.61 4.13 -4.94
C GLU A 44 4.40 2.70 -5.46
N ARG A 45 3.75 2.55 -6.62
CA ARG A 45 3.69 1.26 -7.33
C ARG A 45 4.82 1.20 -8.35
N LYS A 46 5.77 0.29 -8.16
CA LYS A 46 6.88 0.02 -9.08
C LYS A 46 6.63 -1.24 -9.90
N GLY A 47 7.27 -1.33 -11.07
CA GLY A 47 7.25 -2.51 -11.96
C GLY A 47 6.06 -2.58 -12.92
N GLY A 48 6.04 -3.63 -13.74
CA GLY A 48 5.02 -3.82 -14.78
C GLY A 48 3.68 -4.35 -14.24
N LYS A 49 2.63 -4.32 -15.08
CA LYS A 49 1.24 -4.69 -14.73
C LYS A 49 1.12 -6.05 -14.02
N ARG A 50 1.96 -7.04 -14.37
CA ARG A 50 1.90 -8.42 -13.84
C ARG A 50 2.71 -8.63 -12.54
N TYR A 51 3.82 -7.92 -12.37
CA TYR A 51 4.78 -8.19 -11.30
C TYR A 51 5.08 -6.97 -10.43
N GLY A 52 4.30 -5.90 -10.59
CA GLY A 52 4.52 -4.67 -9.84
C GLY A 52 4.30 -4.87 -8.34
N TYR A 53 5.01 -4.09 -7.55
CA TYR A 53 4.98 -4.12 -6.09
C TYR A 53 4.85 -2.69 -5.54
N TRP A 54 4.39 -2.60 -4.31
CA TRP A 54 4.31 -1.37 -3.55
C TRP A 54 5.62 -1.12 -2.81
N GLU A 55 6.14 0.09 -2.95
CA GLU A 55 7.34 0.57 -2.29
C GLU A 55 6.95 1.69 -1.31
N VAL A 56 7.31 1.52 -0.05
CA VAL A 56 7.17 2.59 0.95
C VAL A 56 8.34 3.54 0.76
N VAL A 57 8.03 4.80 0.50
CA VAL A 57 9.02 5.85 0.33
C VAL A 57 9.31 6.42 1.71
N ASP A 58 10.40 5.97 2.33
CA ASP A 58 10.91 6.59 3.56
C ASP A 58 11.61 7.90 3.18
N PHE A 59 11.16 9.02 3.73
CA PHE A 59 11.93 10.26 3.69
C PHE A 59 12.94 10.20 4.84
N VAL A 60 14.21 10.02 4.51
CA VAL A 60 15.30 10.37 5.41
C VAL A 60 15.47 11.89 5.27
N GLU A 61 15.16 12.64 6.33
CA GLU A 61 15.66 14.02 6.47
C GLU A 61 17.18 14.02 6.66
#